data_AF-A0A9C8LI92-F1
#
_entry.id   AF-A0A9C8LI92-F1
#
_cell.length_a   1.000
_cell.length_b   1.000
_cell.length_c   1.000
_cell.angle_alpha   90.00
_cell.angle_beta   90.00
_cell.angle_gamma   90.00
#
_symmetry.space_group_name_H-M   'P 1'
#
loop_
_entity.id
_entity.type
_entity.pdbx_description
1 polymer ?
#
loop_
_entity_poly.entity_id
_entity_poly.type
_entity_poly.pdbx_seq_one_letter_code
_entity_poly.pdbx_strand_id
1 'polypeptide(L)' 'TGGWSVDTTTGVLNFDTAPASGVAITAGFEFDVPVRFDTDTLDVTLDIERLGSITSIPLLEIRR' A
#
# COMPACT_ATOMS: atom_id res chain seq x y z
N THR A 1 -19.20 -13.84 -11.34
CA THR A 1 -17.99 -13.15 -11.84
C THR A 1 -16.86 -14.15 -11.85
N GLY A 2 -16.58 -14.70 -13.03
CA GLY A 2 -15.51 -15.65 -13.33
C GLY A 2 -15.02 -15.36 -14.76
N GLY A 3 -13.87 -15.88 -15.15
CA GLY A 3 -13.19 -15.51 -16.41
C GLY A 3 -11.72 -15.12 -16.24
N TRP A 4 -11.24 -15.07 -15.00
CA TRP A 4 -9.83 -14.89 -14.67
C TRP A 4 -9.51 -15.56 -13.33
N SER A 5 -8.22 -15.86 -13.14
CA SER A 5 -7.68 -16.39 -11.89
C SER A 5 -6.37 -15.70 -11.55
N VAL A 6 -6.01 -15.67 -10.26
CA VAL A 6 -4.72 -15.18 -9.79
C VAL A 6 -4.08 -16.19 -8.85
N ASP A 7 -2.80 -16.46 -9.04
CA ASP A 7 -1.99 -17.12 -8.03
C ASP A 7 -1.45 -16.05 -7.09
N THR A 8 -1.97 -15.98 -5.86
CA THR A 8 -1.58 -14.98 -4.87
C THR A 8 -0.17 -15.19 -4.31
N THR A 9 0.45 -16.34 -4.58
CA THR A 9 1.83 -16.64 -4.15
C THR A 9 2.83 -16.08 -5.14
N THR A 10 2.53 -16.16 -6.44
CA THR A 10 3.42 -15.70 -7.52
C THR A 10 3.01 -14.37 -8.14
N GLY A 11 1.77 -13.93 -7.94
CA GLY A 11 1.17 -12.75 -8.54
C GLY A 11 0.72 -12.94 -10.00
N VAL A 12 0.75 -14.16 -10.53
CA VAL A 12 0.39 -14.42 -11.94
C VAL A 12 -1.12 -14.38 -12.12
N LEU A 13 -1.60 -13.50 -13.00
CA LEU A 13 -3.00 -13.37 -13.38
C LEU A 13 -3.24 -14.00 -14.76
N ASN A 14 -4.22 -14.91 -14.84
CA ASN A 14 -4.62 -15.59 -16.07
C ASN A 14 -6.05 -15.21 -16.44
N PHE A 15 -6.31 -14.98 -17.73
CA PHE A 15 -7.67 -14.82 -18.26
C PHE A 15 -8.08 -16.08 -19.00
N ASP A 16 -9.30 -16.55 -18.78
CA ASP A 16 -9.84 -17.73 -19.49
C ASP A 16 -10.08 -17.42 -20.98
N THR A 17 -10.33 -16.15 -21.30
CA THR A 17 -10.44 -15.64 -22.67
C THR A 17 -9.65 -14.34 -22.77
N ALA A 18 -8.83 -14.22 -23.82
CA ALA A 18 -8.02 -13.03 -24.03
C ALA A 18 -8.88 -11.76 -24.09
N PRO A 19 -8.52 -10.70 -23.35
CA PRO A 19 -9.17 -9.39 -23.49
C PRO A 19 -9.13 -8.88 -24.93
N ALA A 20 -10.17 -8.16 -25.34
CA ALA A 20 -10.23 -7.59 -26.68
C ALA A 20 -9.11 -6.56 -26.90
N SER A 21 -8.71 -6.39 -28.17
CA SER A 21 -7.70 -5.39 -28.53
C SER A 21 -8.12 -3.99 -28.09
N GLY A 22 -7.21 -3.27 -27.46
CA GLY A 22 -7.45 -1.90 -26.96
C GLY A 22 -8.14 -1.80 -25.61
N VAL A 23 -8.48 -2.92 -24.95
CA VAL A 23 -9.03 -2.89 -23.58
C VAL A 23 -7.93 -2.58 -22.57
N ALA A 24 -8.11 -1.53 -21.78
CA ALA A 24 -7.23 -1.20 -20.68
C ALA A 24 -7.44 -2.19 -19.52
N ILE A 25 -6.35 -2.80 -19.06
CA ILE A 25 -6.34 -3.68 -17.89
C ILE A 25 -5.65 -2.94 -16.76
N THR A 26 -6.32 -2.83 -15.61
CA THR A 26 -5.79 -2.20 -14.41
C THR A 26 -5.73 -3.20 -13.27
N ALA A 27 -4.63 -3.23 -12.52
CA ALA A 27 -4.48 -4.02 -11.31
C ALA A 27 -3.98 -3.12 -10.18
N GLY A 28 -4.50 -3.35 -8.97
CA GLY A 28 -3.95 -2.79 -7.74
C GLY A 28 -3.02 -3.80 -7.09
N PHE A 29 -2.02 -3.31 -6.36
CA PHE A 29 -1.09 -4.13 -5.61
C PHE A 29 -0.91 -3.51 -4.23
N GLU A 30 -0.74 -4.36 -3.23
CA GLU A 30 -0.30 -3.95 -1.91
C GLU A 30 1.22 -4.00 -1.87
N PHE A 31 1.84 -2.90 -1.43
CA PHE A 31 3.28 -2.80 -1.29
C PHE A 31 3.58 -2.38 0.14
N ASP A 32 4.30 -3.24 0.86
CA ASP A 32 4.95 -2.84 2.10
C ASP A 32 6.30 -2.22 1.77
N VAL A 33 6.38 -0.88 1.85
CA VAL A 33 7.64 -0.17 1.70
C VAL A 33 8.25 0.02 3.10
N PRO A 34 9.46 -0.52 3.38
CA PRO A 34 10.10 -0.27 4.66
C PRO A 34 10.42 1.22 4.78
N VAL A 35 9.95 1.83 5.87
CA VAL A 35 10.15 3.24 6.18
C VAL A 35 10.88 3.41 7.52
N ARG A 36 11.49 4.58 7.72
CA ARG A 36 11.89 5.07 9.05
C ARG A 36 11.29 6.45 9.31
N PHE A 37 11.26 6.87 10.57
CA PHE A 37 11.04 8.27 10.90
C PHE A 37 12.11 9.13 10.26
N ASP A 38 11.69 10.26 9.67
CA ASP A 38 12.61 11.24 9.10
C ASP A 38 13.25 12.14 10.18
N THR A 39 12.77 12.02 11.43
CA THR A 39 13.22 12.80 12.58
C THR A 39 13.63 11.90 13.73
N ASP A 40 14.53 12.40 14.58
CA ASP A 40 14.97 11.72 15.79
C ASP A 40 13.95 11.81 16.93
N THR A 41 13.02 12.77 16.84
CA THR A 41 11.97 13.03 17.83
C THR A 41 10.60 13.01 17.18
N LEU A 42 9.60 12.52 17.91
CA LEU A 42 8.19 12.54 17.51
C LEU A 42 7.39 13.33 18.54
N ASP A 43 6.89 14.50 18.14
CA ASP A 43 6.11 15.36 19.02
C ASP A 43 4.70 14.81 19.19
N VAL A 44 4.32 14.57 20.45
CA VAL A 44 2.98 14.08 20.83
C VAL A 44 2.36 15.09 21.78
N THR A 45 1.16 15.55 21.47
CA THR A 45 0.40 16.46 22.36
C THR A 45 -0.67 15.66 23.08
N LEU A 46 -0.81 15.88 24.40
CA LEU A 46 -1.92 15.35 25.19
C LEU A 46 -3.02 16.42 25.25
N ASP A 47 -4.11 16.20 24.52
CA ASP A 47 -5.17 17.20 24.37
C ASP A 47 -6.14 17.21 25.57
N ILE A 48 -6.52 16.02 26.05
CA ILE A 48 -7.36 15.79 27.25
C ILE A 48 -6.92 14.45 27.85
N GLU A 49 -7.21 14.17 29.13
CA GLU A 49 -6.88 12.86 29.73
C GLU A 49 -7.25 11.69 28.80
N ARG A 50 -6.20 10.95 28.36
CA ARG A 50 -6.25 9.78 27.48
C ARG A 50 -6.52 10.02 25.98
N LEU A 51 -6.50 11.28 25.52
CA LEU A 51 -6.53 11.63 24.09
C LEU A 51 -5.24 12.36 23.73
N GLY A 52 -4.34 11.65 23.05
CA GLY A 52 -3.14 12.22 22.46
C GLY A 52 -3.32 12.41 20.96
N SER A 53 -2.77 13.49 20.41
CA SER A 53 -2.72 13.73 18.98
C SER A 53 -1.27 13.88 18.50
N ILE A 54 -1.05 13.43 17.27
CA ILE A 54 0.20 13.62 16.55
C ILE A 54 -0.16 14.37 15.28
N THR A 55 0.30 15.61 15.17
CA THR A 55 -0.05 16.49 14.05
C THR A 55 0.60 16.04 12.74
N SER A 56 1.78 15.45 12.82
CA SER A 56 2.52 14.96 11.66
C SER A 56 3.39 13.77 12.03
N ILE A 57 3.44 12.77 11.15
CA ILE A 57 4.33 11.61 11.25
C ILE A 57 5.18 11.59 9.96
N PRO A 58 6.30 12.32 9.91
CA PRO A 58 7.16 12.35 8.74
C PRO A 58 7.92 11.03 8.61
N LEU A 59 7.78 10.40 7.44
CA LEU A 59 8.38 9.10 7.13
C LEU A 59 9.26 9.22 5.89
N LEU A 60 10.36 8.48 5.89
CA LEU A 60 11.25 8.33 4.74
C LEU A 60 11.29 6.87 4.30
N GLU A 61 11.09 6.64 3.00
CA GLU A 61 11.25 5.32 2.38
C GLU A 61 12.72 4.89 2.38
N ILE A 62 12.96 3.63 2.74
CA ILE A 62 14.30 3.04 2.73
C ILE A 62 14.41 2.15 1.50
N ARG A 63 15.07 2.65 0.45
CA ARG A 63 15.44 1.84 -0.71
C ARG A 63 16.64 0.94 -0.38
N ARG A 64 16.58 -0.33 -0.76
CA ARG A 64 17.72 -1.25 -0.74
C ARG A 64 18.30 -1.40 -2.13
#